data_AF-A0A8J2YFB7-F1
#
_entry.id   AF-A0A8J2YFB7-F1
#
_cell.length_a   1.000
_cell.length_b   1.000
_cell.length_c   1.000
_cell.angle_alpha   90.00
_cell.angle_beta   90.00
_cell.angle_gamma   90.00
#
_symmetry.space_group_name_H-M   'P 1'
#
loop_
_entity.id
_entity.type
_entity.pdbx_description
1 polymer ?
#
loop_
_entity_poly.entity_id
_entity_poly.type
_entity_poly.pdbx_seq_one_letter_code
_entity_poly.pdbx_strand_id
1 'polypeptide(L)'
;MVDFTKELANLIGISHVALSKLENCQTKPKLRTLRLLSQVFDVPIAYLGCFESLPEYSFGQRLTKARLYHAMTHKEMADTLGVHEKSVKLWQDGLIKPSSEHMEKL
;
A
#
# COMPACT_ATOMS: atom_id res chain seq x y z
N MET A 1 8.69 -3.12 -33.27
CA MET A 1 7.62 -3.26 -32.27
C MET A 1 8.25 -2.95 -30.94
N VAL A 2 7.88 -1.84 -30.32
CA VAL A 2 8.51 -1.42 -29.06
C VAL A 2 7.98 -2.31 -27.95
N ASP A 3 8.88 -2.81 -27.12
CA ASP A 3 8.55 -3.73 -26.03
C ASP A 3 7.95 -2.90 -24.89
N PHE A 4 6.62 -2.79 -24.89
CA PHE A 4 5.84 -2.01 -23.93
C PHE A 4 6.24 -2.33 -22.47
N THR A 5 6.55 -3.60 -22.17
CA THR A 5 6.99 -4.02 -20.84
C THR A 5 8.33 -3.41 -20.47
N LYS A 6 9.28 -3.29 -21.42
CA LYS A 6 10.55 -2.58 -21.18
C LYS A 6 10.35 -1.08 -20.98
N GLU A 7 9.47 -0.45 -21.77
CA GLU A 7 9.17 0.98 -21.62
C GLU A 7 8.51 1.28 -20.28
N LEU A 8 7.52 0.48 -19.89
CA LEU A 8 6.83 0.61 -18.61
C LEU A 8 7.79 0.42 -17.43
N ALA A 9 8.66 -0.60 -17.49
CA ALA A 9 9.65 -0.84 -16.46
C ALA A 9 10.58 0.37 -16.27
N ASN A 10 11.05 0.95 -17.38
CA ASN A 10 11.86 2.17 -17.35
C ASN A 10 11.08 3.37 -16.79
N LEU A 11 9.82 3.55 -17.19
CA LEU A 11 8.96 4.64 -16.75
C LEU A 11 8.75 4.63 -15.21
N ILE A 12 8.51 3.46 -14.63
CA ILE A 12 8.28 3.32 -13.18
C ILE A 12 9.57 3.07 -12.38
N GLY A 13 10.73 3.06 -13.05
CA GLY A 13 12.04 2.94 -12.41
C GLY A 13 12.31 1.56 -11.78
N ILE A 14 11.83 0.48 -12.38
CA ILE A 14 12.17 -0.90 -11.99
C ILE A 14 12.80 -1.67 -13.15
N SER A 15 13.48 -2.78 -12.88
CA SER A 15 14.01 -3.60 -13.96
C SER A 15 12.89 -4.33 -14.69
N HIS A 16 13.07 -4.57 -15.99
CA HIS A 16 12.17 -5.42 -16.79
C HIS A 16 11.96 -6.80 -16.13
N VAL A 17 13.01 -7.39 -15.54
CA VAL A 17 12.91 -8.66 -14.81
C VAL A 17 12.00 -8.53 -13.59
N ALA A 18 12.08 -7.43 -12.84
CA ALA A 18 11.20 -7.20 -11.70
C ALA A 18 9.74 -7.04 -12.15
N LEU A 19 9.48 -6.27 -13.20
CA LEU A 19 8.14 -6.12 -13.76
C LEU A 19 7.57 -7.47 -14.23
N SER A 20 8.36 -8.25 -14.98
CA SER A 20 7.96 -9.58 -15.43
C SER A 20 7.63 -10.52 -14.26
N LYS A 21 8.38 -10.46 -13.16
CA LYS A 21 8.05 -11.22 -11.94
C LYS A 21 6.73 -10.79 -11.30
N LEU A 22 6.37 -9.51 -11.38
CA LEU A 22 5.08 -9.00 -10.88
C LEU A 22 3.93 -9.51 -11.74
N GLU A 23 4.05 -9.42 -13.07
CA GLU A 23 3.02 -9.90 -14.02
C GLU A 23 2.77 -11.41 -13.89
N ASN A 24 3.83 -12.18 -13.61
CA ASN A 24 3.74 -13.62 -13.40
C ASN A 24 3.42 -14.03 -11.95
N CYS A 25 3.00 -13.09 -11.10
CA CYS A 25 2.65 -13.33 -9.69
C CYS A 25 3.77 -13.98 -8.85
N GLN A 26 5.03 -13.87 -9.26
CA GLN A 26 6.18 -14.48 -8.58
C GLN A 26 6.64 -13.65 -7.38
N THR A 27 6.35 -12.35 -7.37
CA THR A 27 6.66 -11.45 -6.25
C THR A 27 5.50 -10.51 -5.98
N LYS A 28 5.34 -10.07 -4.73
CA LYS A 28 4.37 -9.03 -4.37
C LYS A 28 4.94 -7.64 -4.68
N PRO A 29 4.13 -6.73 -5.24
CA PRO A 29 4.58 -5.37 -5.53
C PRO A 29 4.80 -4.58 -4.23
N LYS A 30 5.82 -3.71 -4.24
CA LYS A 30 5.99 -2.71 -3.19
C LYS A 30 4.93 -1.62 -3.35
N LEU A 31 4.54 -0.98 -2.25
CA LEU A 31 3.56 0.12 -2.28
C LEU A 31 3.97 1.25 -3.23
N ARG A 32 5.25 1.61 -3.28
CA ARG A 32 5.78 2.59 -4.24
C ARG A 32 5.52 2.17 -5.69
N THR A 33 5.73 0.90 -6.03
CA THR A 33 5.48 0.37 -7.37
C THR A 33 3.99 0.43 -7.70
N LEU A 34 3.12 0.06 -6.76
CA LEU A 34 1.66 0.17 -6.93
C LEU A 34 1.21 1.62 -7.16
N ARG A 35 1.78 2.60 -6.43
CA ARG A 35 1.48 4.03 -6.66
C ARG A 35 1.81 4.46 -8.09
N LEU A 36 2.97 4.08 -8.59
CA LEU A 36 3.40 4.43 -9.95
C LEU A 36 2.53 3.76 -11.01
N LEU A 37 2.24 2.46 -10.85
CA LEU A 37 1.35 1.74 -11.76
C LEU A 37 -0.07 2.31 -11.74
N SER A 38 -0.59 2.68 -10.57
CA SER A 38 -1.90 3.33 -10.41
C SER A 38 -1.98 4.64 -11.20
N GLN A 39 -0.91 5.44 -11.17
CA GLN A 39 -0.83 6.69 -11.94
C GLN A 39 -0.71 6.43 -13.45
N VAL A 40 0.14 5.48 -13.87
CA VAL A 40 0.37 5.18 -15.29
C VAL A 40 -0.86 4.57 -15.96
N PHE A 41 -1.57 3.69 -15.26
CA PHE A 41 -2.76 3.02 -15.79
C PHE A 41 -4.06 3.76 -15.51
N ASP A 42 -4.01 4.85 -14.74
CA ASP A 42 -5.20 5.61 -14.30
C ASP A 42 -6.28 4.71 -13.66
N VAL A 43 -5.83 3.83 -12.75
CA VAL A 43 -6.71 2.94 -11.98
C VAL A 43 -6.47 3.10 -10.49
N PRO A 44 -7.48 2.88 -9.63
CA PRO A 44 -7.30 2.94 -8.19
C PRO A 44 -6.21 1.99 -7.70
N ILE A 45 -5.39 2.44 -6.75
CA ILE A 45 -4.35 1.58 -6.15
C ILE A 45 -4.96 0.34 -5.47
N ALA A 46 -6.18 0.46 -4.93
CA ALA A 46 -6.90 -0.64 -4.31
C ALA A 46 -7.11 -1.79 -5.29
N TYR A 47 -7.51 -1.46 -6.53
CA TYR A 47 -7.71 -2.43 -7.61
C TYR A 47 -6.43 -3.19 -7.95
N LEU A 48 -5.30 -2.48 -8.09
CA LEU A 48 -4.00 -3.13 -8.37
C LEU A 48 -3.45 -3.93 -7.18
N GLY A 49 -3.75 -3.50 -5.96
CA GLY A 49 -3.33 -4.15 -4.73
C GLY A 49 -4.24 -5.30 -4.28
N CYS A 50 -5.39 -5.49 -4.95
CA CYS A 50 -6.49 -6.34 -4.52
C CYS A 50 -6.91 -6.07 -3.06
N PHE A 51 -6.86 -4.80 -2.64
CA PHE A 51 -7.05 -4.44 -1.23
C PHE A 51 -8.50 -4.63 -0.76
N GLU A 52 -9.46 -4.75 -1.69
CA GLU A 52 -10.86 -5.06 -1.43
C GLU A 52 -11.00 -6.39 -0.68
N SER A 53 -10.11 -7.34 -0.99
CA SER A 53 -10.08 -8.68 -0.41
C SER A 53 -9.39 -8.77 0.95
N LEU A 54 -8.79 -7.68 1.44
CA LEU A 54 -8.14 -7.67 2.75
C LEU A 54 -9.17 -7.89 3.87
N PRO A 55 -8.80 -8.66 4.92
CA PRO A 55 -9.67 -8.90 6.04
C PRO A 55 -9.95 -7.61 6.82
N GLU A 56 -11.09 -7.58 7.53
CA GLU A 56 -11.57 -6.41 8.29
C GLU A 56 -12.19 -6.78 9.65
N TYR A 57 -11.93 -8.01 10.12
CA TYR A 57 -12.53 -8.56 11.35
C TYR A 57 -12.05 -7.80 12.60
N SER A 58 -10.79 -7.40 12.63
CA SER A 58 -10.21 -6.61 13.72
C SER A 58 -10.04 -5.14 13.36
N PHE A 59 -9.90 -4.29 14.38
CA PHE A 59 -9.55 -2.88 14.18
C PHE A 59 -8.23 -2.74 13.41
N GLY A 60 -7.19 -3.50 13.78
CA GLY A 60 -5.89 -3.43 13.12
C GLY A 60 -5.95 -3.84 11.64
N GLN A 61 -6.82 -4.79 11.30
CA GLN A 61 -7.09 -5.19 9.92
C GLN A 61 -7.79 -4.08 9.12
N ARG A 62 -8.84 -3.45 9.67
CA ARG A 62 -9.48 -2.27 9.06
C ARG A 62 -8.52 -1.11 8.87
N LEU A 63 -7.69 -0.83 9.87
CA LEU A 63 -6.66 0.20 9.80
C LEU A 63 -5.61 -0.10 8.74
N THR A 64 -5.23 -1.37 8.57
CA THR A 64 -4.32 -1.81 7.50
C THR A 64 -4.93 -1.60 6.12
N LYS A 65 -6.19 -1.98 5.95
CA LYS A 65 -6.91 -1.79 4.68
C LYS A 65 -7.05 -0.31 4.36
N ALA A 66 -7.53 0.52 5.28
CA ALA A 66 -7.63 1.96 5.10
C ALA A 66 -6.28 2.59 4.70
N ARG A 67 -5.18 2.24 5.41
CA ARG A 67 -3.83 2.71 5.09
C ARG A 67 -3.45 2.42 3.64
N LEU A 68 -3.72 1.20 3.18
CA LEU A 68 -3.36 0.75 1.83
C LEU A 68 -4.27 1.36 0.75
N TYR A 69 -5.55 1.56 1.03
CA TYR A 69 -6.49 2.26 0.15
C TYR A 69 -6.07 3.70 -0.13
N HIS A 70 -5.57 4.40 0.89
CA HIS A 70 -4.99 5.74 0.73
C HIS A 70 -3.55 5.73 0.23
N ALA A 71 -3.07 4.57 -0.24
CA ALA A 71 -1.72 4.36 -0.71
C ALA A 71 -0.63 4.71 0.31
N MET A 72 -0.89 4.81 1.62
CA MET A 72 0.06 5.35 2.62
C MET A 72 1.05 4.30 3.14
N THR A 73 2.29 4.73 3.40
CA THR A 73 3.25 4.01 4.26
C THR A 73 2.83 4.16 5.72
N HIS A 74 3.43 3.36 6.61
CA HIS A 74 3.22 3.54 8.05
C HIS A 74 3.62 4.94 8.51
N LYS A 75 4.69 5.50 7.93
CA LYS A 75 5.18 6.84 8.25
C LYS A 75 4.18 7.92 7.84
N GLU A 76 3.71 7.93 6.59
CA GLU A 76 2.75 8.95 6.13
C GLU A 76 1.43 8.90 6.91
N MET A 77 0.94 7.71 7.25
CA MET A 77 -0.24 7.57 8.12
C MET A 77 0.04 8.09 9.54
N ALA A 78 1.21 7.79 10.10
CA ALA A 78 1.59 8.28 11.42
C ALA A 78 1.72 9.81 11.46
N ASP A 79 2.32 10.39 10.42
CA ASP A 79 2.42 11.84 10.24
C ASP A 79 1.03 12.48 10.15
N THR A 80 0.09 11.84 9.44
CA THR A 80 -1.32 12.28 9.35
C THR A 80 -2.03 12.27 10.71
N LEU A 81 -1.74 11.28 11.54
CA LEU A 81 -2.36 11.09 12.86
C LEU A 81 -1.65 11.84 13.99
N GLY A 82 -0.48 12.43 13.73
CA GLY A 82 0.37 13.06 14.73
C GLY A 82 0.97 12.07 15.74
N VAL A 83 1.29 10.85 15.31
CA VAL A 83 1.86 9.79 16.16
C VAL A 83 3.17 9.26 15.61
N HIS A 84 3.86 8.44 16.41
CA HIS A 84 5.05 7.73 15.94
C HIS A 84 4.69 6.54 15.03
N GLU A 85 5.50 6.27 13.99
CA GLU A 85 5.29 5.16 13.04
C GLU A 85 5.04 3.81 13.74
N LYS A 86 5.76 3.56 14.83
CA LYS A 86 5.64 2.35 15.64
C LYS A 86 4.21 2.17 16.21
N SER A 87 3.53 3.26 16.57
CA SER A 87 2.16 3.18 17.10
C SER A 87 1.20 2.59 16.08
N VAL A 88 1.26 3.06 14.82
CA VAL A 88 0.43 2.54 13.73
C VAL A 88 0.65 1.04 13.53
N LYS A 89 1.91 0.59 13.53
CA LYS A 89 2.24 -0.85 13.42
C LYS A 89 1.65 -1.66 14.58
N LEU A 90 1.86 -1.21 15.82
CA LEU A 90 1.35 -1.91 17.01
C LEU A 90 -0.18 -1.98 17.05
N TRP A 91 -0.86 -0.95 16.53
CA TRP A 91 -2.31 -0.93 16.39
C TRP A 91 -2.79 -1.92 15.31
N GLN A 92 -2.09 -1.97 14.16
CA GLN A 92 -2.38 -2.90 13.07
C GLN A 92 -2.16 -4.37 13.48
N ASP A 93 -1.13 -4.62 14.28
CA ASP A 93 -0.82 -5.94 14.84
C ASP A 93 -1.73 -6.32 16.03
N GLY A 94 -2.54 -5.38 16.53
CA GLY A 94 -3.44 -5.58 17.67
C GLY A 94 -2.72 -5.69 19.03
N LEU A 95 -1.44 -5.30 19.09
CA LEU A 95 -0.62 -5.37 20.30
C LEU A 95 -0.93 -4.24 21.29
N ILE A 96 -1.32 -3.08 20.77
CA ILE A 96 -1.72 -1.91 21.57
C ILE A 96 -3.01 -1.35 20.98
N LYS A 97 -3.88 -0.81 21.84
CA LYS A 97 -5.08 -0.08 21.42
C LYS A 97 -4.80 1.43 21.35
N PRO A 98 -5.31 2.16 20.34
CA PRO A 98 -5.25 3.62 20.34
C PRO A 98 -6.01 4.20 21.54
N SER A 99 -5.59 5.38 22.00
CA SER A 99 -6.40 6.16 22.95
C SER A 99 -7.64 6.75 22.27
N SER A 100 -8.59 7.27 23.05
CA SER A 100 -9.77 7.97 22.54
C SER A 100 -9.40 9.12 21.58
N GLU A 101 -8.41 9.94 21.95
CA GLU A 101 -7.93 11.04 21.10
C GLU A 101 -7.45 10.56 19.72
N HIS A 102 -6.75 9.42 19.65
CA HIS A 102 -6.28 8.87 18.38
C HIS A 102 -7.42 8.28 17.55
N MET A 103 -8.46 7.74 18.21
CA MET A 103 -9.64 7.20 17.53
C MET A 103 -10.47 8.29 16.85
N GLU A 104 -10.45 9.52 17.34
CA GLU A 104 -11.14 10.67 16.70
C GLU A 104 -10.47 11.12 15.40
N LYS A 105 -9.18 10.78 15.20
CA LYS A 105 -8.39 11.17 14.02
C LYS A 105 -8.40 10.09 12.91
N LEU A 106 -9.01 8.94 13.16
CA LEU A 106 -9.04 7.75 12.30
C LEU A 106 -10.37 7.59 11.57
#